data_AF-A0A841LUA1-F1
#
_entry.id   AF-A0A841LUA1-F1
#
_cell.length_a   1.000
_cell.length_b   1.000
_cell.length_c   1.000
_cell.angle_alpha   90.00
_cell.angle_beta   90.00
_cell.angle_gamma   90.00
#
_symmetry.space_group_name_H-M   'P 1'
#
loop_
_entity.id
_entity.type
_entity.pdbx_description
1 polymer ?
#
loop_
_entity_poly.entity_id
_entity_poly.type
_entity_poly.pdbx_seq_one_letter_code
_entity_poly.pdbx_strand_id
1 'polypeptide(L)'
;MLSSSHIRPIAVLLPLLAFMQGCSVNTYAEKITLDKTIMPTECAGWEKIDLKKRTSLFLMREDPRLIVEIDSHNLKGQNLGCWQ
;
A
#
# COMPACT_ATOMS: atom_id res chain seq x y z
N MET A 1 51.76 -39.35 -5.53
CA MET A 1 51.64 -37.88 -5.69
C MET A 1 50.18 -37.50 -5.52
N LEU A 2 49.95 -36.65 -4.50
CA LEU A 2 48.82 -35.80 -4.14
C LEU A 2 47.39 -36.35 -3.98
N SER A 3 46.98 -36.23 -2.71
CA SER A 3 45.67 -36.40 -2.07
C SER A 3 44.51 -35.66 -2.75
N SER A 4 43.39 -36.38 -2.91
CA SER A 4 42.12 -35.91 -3.47
C SER A 4 41.24 -35.26 -2.38
N SER A 5 41.72 -34.17 -1.78
CA SER A 5 41.06 -33.60 -0.59
C SER A 5 41.04 -32.07 -0.55
N HIS A 6 40.87 -31.34 -1.66
CA HIS A 6 40.79 -29.86 -1.61
C HIS A 6 39.92 -29.18 -2.70
N ILE A 7 38.79 -29.76 -3.13
CA ILE A 7 37.93 -29.12 -4.17
C ILE A 7 36.51 -28.78 -3.64
N ARG A 8 36.34 -28.48 -2.34
CA ARG A 8 34.99 -28.29 -1.76
C ARG A 8 34.59 -26.92 -1.18
N PRO A 9 35.43 -25.87 -1.01
CA PRO A 9 34.88 -24.60 -0.51
C PRO A 9 34.45 -23.63 -1.63
N ILE A 10 34.93 -23.80 -2.87
CA ILE A 10 34.76 -22.76 -3.92
C ILE A 10 33.40 -22.88 -4.64
N ALA A 11 32.85 -24.10 -4.76
CA ALA A 11 31.61 -24.34 -5.51
C ALA A 11 30.34 -23.78 -4.84
N VAL A 12 30.41 -23.40 -3.55
CA VAL A 12 29.26 -22.89 -2.78
C VAL A 12 29.17 -21.36 -2.80
N LEU A 13 30.24 -20.66 -3.20
CA LEU A 13 30.29 -19.19 -3.18
C LEU A 13 29.72 -18.53 -4.45
N LEU A 14 29.68 -19.25 -5.57
CA LEU A 14 29.12 -18.73 -6.83
C LEU A 14 27.60 -18.41 -6.78
N PRO A 15 26.72 -19.24 -6.21
CA PRO A 15 25.29 -18.93 -6.20
C PRO A 15 24.95 -17.79 -5.24
N LEU A 16 25.74 -17.55 -4.18
CA LEU A 16 25.48 -16.46 -3.23
C LEU A 16 25.74 -15.07 -3.84
N LEU A 17 26.70 -14.94 -4.75
CA LEU A 17 26.99 -13.67 -5.43
C LEU A 17 25.96 -13.34 -6.53
N ALA A 18 25.28 -14.34 -7.09
CA ALA A 18 24.24 -14.14 -8.09
C ALA A 18 22.90 -13.63 -7.50
N PHE A 19 22.65 -13.87 -6.20
CA PHE A 19 21.44 -13.39 -5.51
C PHE A 19 21.48 -11.92 -5.08
N MET A 20 22.64 -11.24 -5.21
CA MET A 20 22.81 -9.82 -4.90
C MET A 20 22.71 -8.90 -6.13
N GLN A 21 22.23 -9.39 -7.27
CA GLN A 21 21.81 -8.54 -8.38
C GLN A 21 20.46 -7.93 -7.98
N GLY A 22 20.55 -6.77 -7.34
CA GLY A 22 19.45 -6.07 -6.69
C GLY A 22 18.20 -5.99 -7.56
N CYS A 23 17.06 -6.23 -6.91
CA CYS A 23 15.77 -5.76 -7.40
C CYS A 23 15.85 -4.22 -7.39
N SER A 24 16.34 -3.60 -8.48
CA SER A 24 16.20 -2.17 -8.67
C SER A 24 14.71 -1.94 -8.90
N VAL A 25 13.98 -1.70 -7.82
CA VAL A 25 12.64 -1.14 -7.93
C VAL A 25 12.85 0.25 -8.52
N ASN A 26 12.71 0.35 -9.83
CA ASN A 26 12.48 1.61 -10.50
C ASN A 26 11.12 2.09 -9.97
N THR A 27 11.13 2.70 -8.79
CA THR A 27 10.03 3.53 -8.34
C THR A 27 10.08 4.74 -9.25
N TYR A 28 9.46 4.60 -10.43
CA TYR A 28 8.97 5.72 -11.19
C TYR A 28 8.03 6.44 -10.23
N ALA A 29 8.59 7.38 -9.47
CA ALA A 29 7.85 8.37 -8.74
C ALA A 29 7.26 9.26 -9.84
N GLU A 30 6.17 8.77 -10.43
CA GLU A 30 5.25 9.64 -11.15
C GLU A 30 5.02 10.79 -10.19
N LYS A 31 5.50 11.97 -10.58
CA LYS A 31 5.40 13.17 -9.79
C LYS A 31 3.92 13.48 -9.78
N ILE A 32 3.21 12.90 -8.82
CA ILE A 32 1.79 13.16 -8.58
C ILE A 32 1.74 14.66 -8.37
N THR A 33 1.35 15.38 -9.42
CA THR A 33 0.86 16.73 -9.28
C THR A 33 -0.33 16.58 -8.38
N LEU A 34 -0.12 16.84 -7.08
CA LEU A 34 -1.17 17.18 -6.16
C LEU A 34 -1.89 18.35 -6.80
N ASP A 35 -2.89 18.02 -7.61
CA ASP A 35 -3.87 18.96 -8.09
C ASP A 35 -4.36 19.63 -6.82
N LYS A 36 -4.01 20.90 -6.66
CA LYS A 36 -4.46 21.68 -5.52
C LYS A 36 -5.92 21.97 -5.80
N THR A 37 -6.75 20.96 -5.62
CA THR A 37 -8.20 21.08 -5.61
C THR A 37 -8.52 22.19 -4.63
N ILE A 38 -9.07 23.27 -5.17
CA ILE A 38 -9.61 24.38 -4.40
C ILE A 38 -10.59 23.75 -3.43
N MET A 39 -10.28 23.84 -2.13
CA MET A 39 -11.13 23.25 -1.10
C MET A 39 -12.52 23.86 -1.23
N PRO A 40 -13.58 23.06 -1.39
CA PRO A 40 -14.92 23.59 -1.47
C PRO A 40 -15.20 24.36 -0.16
N THR A 41 -15.68 25.59 -0.29
CA THR A 41 -16.04 26.44 0.86
C THR A 41 -17.18 25.87 1.68
N GLU A 42 -17.89 24.90 1.14
CA GLU A 42 -19.01 24.20 1.77
C GLU A 42 -18.78 22.70 1.73
N CYS A 43 -18.81 22.07 2.90
CA CYS A 43 -18.71 20.62 3.06
C CYS A 43 -20.04 19.88 2.84
N ALA A 44 -20.99 20.53 2.16
CA ALA A 44 -22.27 19.93 1.83
C ALA A 44 -22.06 18.64 1.00
N GLY A 45 -22.58 17.52 1.49
CA GLY A 45 -22.39 16.20 0.88
C GLY A 45 -21.15 15.44 1.36
N TRP A 46 -20.25 16.09 2.10
CA TRP A 46 -19.17 15.45 2.85
C TRP A 46 -19.58 15.44 4.32
N GLU A 47 -20.50 14.54 4.67
CA GLU A 47 -20.73 14.18 6.07
C GLU A 47 -19.95 12.91 6.41
N LYS A 48 -19.38 12.86 7.61
CA LYS A 48 -18.64 11.69 8.08
C LYS A 48 -19.61 10.54 8.36
N ILE A 49 -19.36 9.39 7.75
CA ILE A 49 -20.17 8.18 7.95
C ILE A 49 -19.46 7.28 8.97
N ASP A 50 -19.90 7.32 10.22
CA ASP A 50 -19.39 6.46 11.28
C ASP A 50 -20.16 5.13 11.34
N LEU A 51 -19.49 4.04 10.97
CA LEU A 51 -20.06 2.70 11.04
C LEU A 51 -19.98 2.14 12.46
N LYS A 52 -21.13 1.79 13.03
CA LYS A 52 -21.19 1.01 14.28
C LYS A 52 -20.60 -0.38 14.03
N LYS A 53 -19.87 -0.93 15.01
CA LYS A 53 -19.22 -2.26 14.91
C LYS A 53 -20.14 -3.37 14.39
N ARG A 54 -21.40 -3.40 14.84
CA ARG A 54 -22.40 -4.38 14.39
C ARG A 54 -22.70 -4.24 12.89
N THR A 55 -22.82 -3.00 12.42
CA THR A 55 -23.05 -2.69 11.00
C THR A 55 -21.82 -3.04 10.17
N SER A 56 -20.60 -2.71 10.63
CA SER A 56 -19.37 -3.11 9.95
C SER A 56 -19.29 -4.63 9.77
N LEU A 57 -19.61 -5.41 10.82
CA LEU A 57 -19.59 -6.88 10.73
C LEU A 57 -20.66 -7.42 9.78
N PHE A 58 -21.83 -6.80 9.74
CA PHE A 58 -22.90 -7.15 8.80
C PHE A 58 -22.48 -6.85 7.36
N LEU A 59 -21.97 -5.64 7.10
CA LEU A 59 -21.51 -5.22 5.78
C LEU A 59 -20.33 -6.07 5.30
N MET A 60 -19.41 -6.49 6.17
CA MET A 60 -18.32 -7.39 5.76
C MET A 60 -18.83 -8.71 5.16
N ARG A 61 -20.02 -9.17 5.55
CA ARG A 61 -20.62 -10.41 5.05
C ARG A 61 -21.47 -10.18 3.80
N GLU A 62 -22.31 -9.13 3.82
CA GLU A 62 -23.29 -8.88 2.77
C GLU A 62 -22.72 -8.04 1.61
N ASP A 63 -21.95 -7.00 1.94
CA ASP A 63 -21.35 -6.09 0.95
C ASP A 63 -20.05 -5.47 1.46
N PRO A 64 -18.91 -6.18 1.29
CA PRO A 64 -17.61 -5.67 1.71
C PRO A 64 -17.14 -4.48 0.86
N ARG A 65 -17.71 -4.27 -0.35
CA ARG A 65 -17.30 -3.16 -1.22
C ARG A 65 -17.81 -1.84 -0.68
N LEU A 66 -19.03 -1.84 -0.13
CA LEU A 66 -19.61 -0.65 0.51
C LEU A 66 -18.76 -0.13 1.67
N ILE A 67 -18.07 -1.01 2.42
CA ILE A 67 -17.15 -0.57 3.48
C ILE A 67 -16.00 0.25 2.89
N VAL A 68 -15.39 -0.24 1.81
CA VAL A 68 -14.28 0.45 1.13
C VAL A 68 -14.76 1.79 0.55
N GLU A 69 -15.97 1.83 -0.01
CA GLU A 69 -16.55 3.06 -0.53
C GLU A 69 -16.81 4.08 0.58
N ILE A 70 -17.34 3.64 1.73
CA ILE A 70 -17.53 4.49 2.92
C ILE A 70 -16.19 5.02 3.44
N ASP A 71 -15.16 4.17 3.51
CA ASP A 71 -13.82 4.59 3.93
C ASP A 71 -13.22 5.61 2.94
N SER A 72 -13.42 5.41 1.63
CA SER A 72 -12.96 6.34 0.58
C SER A 72 -13.69 7.68 0.64
N HIS A 73 -15.00 7.66 0.90
CA HIS A 73 -15.81 8.85 1.11
C HIS A 73 -15.28 9.62 2.31
N ASN A 74 -15.02 8.90 3.40
CA ASN A 74 -14.55 9.51 4.62
C ASN A 74 -13.15 10.12 4.46
N LEU A 75 -12.24 9.42 3.77
CA LEU A 75 -10.89 9.89 3.49
C LEU A 75 -10.92 11.14 2.60
N LYS A 76 -11.80 11.19 1.60
CA LYS A 76 -11.93 12.35 0.73
C LYS A 76 -12.49 13.55 1.47
N GLY A 77 -13.51 13.38 2.30
CA GLY A 77 -14.01 14.47 3.15
C GLY A 77 -12.95 15.01 4.11
N GLN A 78 -12.11 14.13 4.68
CA GLN A 78 -10.96 14.54 5.50
C GLN A 78 -9.92 15.33 4.68
N ASN A 79 -9.57 14.84 3.48
CA ASN A 79 -8.61 15.52 2.59
C ASN A 79 -9.13 16.89 2.12
N LEU A 80 -10.45 17.07 2.07
CA LEU A 80 -11.10 18.35 1.77
C LEU A 80 -11.19 19.30 2.97
N GLY A 81 -10.75 18.86 4.16
CA GLY A 81 -10.78 19.65 5.39
C GLY A 81 -12.16 19.76 6.03
N CYS A 82 -13.10 18.87 5.68
CA CYS A 82 -14.49 18.98 6.13
C CYS A 82 -14.74 18.55 7.56
N TRP A 83 -13.84 17.75 8.12
CA TRP A 83 -13.89 17.35 9.53
C TRP A 83 -12.51 16.88 10.01
N GLN A 84 -12.34 16.82 11.33
CA GLN A 84 -11.10 16.47 12.02
C GLN A 84 -11.23 15.12 12.73
#